data_AF-A0A0X8LA20-F1
#
_entry.id   AF-A0A0X8LA20-F1
#
_cell.length_a   1.000
_cell.length_b   1.000
_cell.length_c   1.000
_cell.angle_alpha   90.00
_cell.angle_beta   90.00
_cell.angle_gamma   90.00
#
_symmetry.space_group_name_H-M   'P 1'
#
loop_
_entity.id
_entity.type
_entity.pdbx_description
1 polymer ?
#
loop_
_entity_poly.entity_id
_entity_poly.type
_entity_poly.pdbx_seq_one_letter_code
_entity_poly.pdbx_strand_id
1 'polypeptide(L)'
;MIAMLATQTTQAQEVYIQGGTLGGGVGAAYSLNSWAGVHAEMEGLGFSHSFNVDGAKYSGHLSLIQGGLYLDLFPFANSGFRVTGGALINGDELKAHAVPDAQGNFKIGDDTVPAVAGAPSATVRLPSVMPYLGVGYGHKPVSKGFGFMADLGVAYGRPHVSYFVPEVYSLLTTQANIDQEKQDITNRVEKYRWYPVVQIGVTYRF
;
A
#
# COMPACT_ATOMS: atom_id res chain seq x y z
N MET A 1 44.35 -18.52 19.39
CA MET A 1 44.36 -17.17 18.81
C MET A 1 43.95 -17.31 17.35
N ILE A 2 42.65 -17.20 17.05
CA ILE A 2 42.11 -17.26 15.69
C ILE A 2 41.78 -15.82 15.32
N ALA A 3 42.60 -15.25 14.44
CA ALA A 3 42.37 -13.92 13.89
C ALA A 3 41.21 -13.99 12.89
N MET A 4 40.05 -13.46 13.25
CA MET A 4 39.04 -13.10 12.26
C MET A 4 39.58 -11.92 11.46
N LEU A 5 39.98 -12.17 10.21
CA LEU A 5 40.12 -11.10 9.22
C LEU A 5 38.73 -10.51 8.98
N ALA A 6 38.43 -9.41 9.66
CA ALA A 6 37.33 -8.54 9.28
C ALA A 6 37.74 -7.85 7.97
N THR A 7 37.33 -8.41 6.84
CA THR A 7 37.33 -7.69 5.56
C THR A 7 36.34 -6.55 5.69
N GLN A 8 36.83 -5.36 6.02
CA GLN A 8 36.06 -4.12 5.91
C GLN A 8 35.81 -3.85 4.43
N THR A 9 34.78 -4.47 3.85
CA THR A 9 34.20 -3.93 2.63
C THR A 9 33.61 -2.58 3.00
N THR A 10 34.21 -1.50 2.50
CA THR A 10 33.68 -0.13 2.55
C THR A 10 32.40 -0.07 1.72
N GLN A 11 31.33 -0.70 2.21
CA GLN A 11 30.03 -0.72 1.57
C GLN A 11 29.40 0.64 1.78
N ALA A 12 29.18 1.37 0.69
CA ALA A 12 28.57 2.67 0.73
C ALA A 12 27.14 2.55 1.27
N GLN A 13 26.84 3.34 2.30
CA GLN A 13 25.50 3.44 2.86
C GLN A 13 24.75 4.54 2.11
N GLU A 14 23.50 4.26 1.77
CA GLU A 14 22.65 5.20 1.05
C GLU A 14 21.36 5.41 1.82
N VAL A 15 20.94 6.66 1.93
CA VAL A 15 19.64 7.06 2.47
C VAL A 15 18.87 7.82 1.41
N TYR A 16 17.55 7.75 1.43
CA TYR A 16 16.73 8.39 0.42
C TYR A 16 15.37 8.82 0.96
N ILE A 17 14.79 9.78 0.23
CA ILE A 17 13.39 10.16 0.36
C ILE A 17 12.67 9.78 -0.92
N GLN A 18 11.42 9.36 -0.82
CA GLN A 18 10.64 8.93 -1.97
C GLN A 18 9.18 9.34 -1.86
N GLY A 19 8.51 9.35 -3.01
CA GLY A 19 7.09 9.59 -3.12
C GLY A 19 6.49 8.87 -4.31
N GLY A 20 5.27 8.38 -4.14
CA GLY A 20 4.59 7.61 -5.17
C GLY A 20 3.27 7.01 -4.70
N THR A 21 2.89 5.87 -5.27
CA THR A 21 1.58 5.24 -5.00
C THR A 21 1.43 4.77 -3.55
N LEU A 22 2.53 4.46 -2.88
CA LEU A 22 2.57 4.05 -1.47
C LEU A 22 2.58 5.25 -0.49
N GLY A 23 2.52 6.48 -1.01
CA GLY A 23 2.69 7.69 -0.20
C GLY A 23 4.10 8.25 -0.26
N GLY A 24 4.43 9.09 0.73
CA GLY A 24 5.76 9.67 0.90
C GLY A 24 6.52 8.97 2.02
N GLY A 25 7.82 8.78 1.85
CA GLY A 25 8.60 7.97 2.77
C GLY A 25 10.10 8.25 2.76
N VAL A 26 10.79 7.50 3.61
CA VAL A 26 12.23 7.47 3.72
C VAL A 26 12.72 6.03 3.68
N GLY A 27 13.94 5.82 3.20
CA GLY A 27 14.53 4.49 3.20
C GLY A 27 16.05 4.53 3.26
N ALA A 28 16.60 3.33 3.43
CA ALA A 28 18.03 3.09 3.43
C ALA A 28 18.34 1.90 2.53
N ALA A 29 19.44 2.00 1.79
CA ALA A 29 19.94 0.93 0.95
C ALA A 29 21.39 0.60 1.31
N TYR A 30 21.72 -0.68 1.19
CA TYR A 30 23.02 -1.22 1.47
C TYR A 30 23.43 -2.16 0.34
N SER A 31 24.55 -1.87 -0.30
CA SER A 31 25.16 -2.79 -1.25
C SER A 31 25.78 -3.96 -0.50
N LEU A 32 25.55 -5.20 -0.95
CA LEU A 32 26.21 -6.39 -0.42
C LEU A 32 27.44 -6.74 -1.26
N ASN A 33 27.34 -6.59 -2.57
CA ASN A 33 28.40 -6.78 -3.54
C ASN A 33 28.05 -6.06 -4.85
N SER A 34 28.79 -6.30 -5.93
CA SER A 34 28.59 -5.62 -7.22
C SER A 34 27.29 -5.99 -7.95
N TRP A 35 26.64 -7.10 -7.58
CA TRP A 35 25.46 -7.66 -8.23
C TRP A 35 24.24 -7.77 -7.29
N ALA A 36 24.39 -7.53 -6.00
CA ALA A 36 23.34 -7.62 -5.00
C ALA A 36 23.40 -6.49 -3.97
N GLY A 37 22.23 -6.00 -3.59
CA GLY A 37 22.00 -5.07 -2.48
C GLY A 37 20.71 -5.40 -1.76
N VAL A 38 20.49 -4.71 -0.64
CA VAL A 38 19.23 -4.76 0.09
C VAL A 38 18.80 -3.35 0.40
N HIS A 39 17.50 -3.12 0.47
CA HIS A 39 16.98 -1.86 0.98
C HIS A 39 15.75 -2.10 1.86
N ALA A 40 15.52 -1.13 2.74
CA ALA A 40 14.34 -1.05 3.57
C ALA A 40 13.81 0.38 3.54
N GLU A 41 12.50 0.50 3.67
CA GLU A 41 11.77 1.75 3.52
C GLU A 41 10.56 1.79 4.44
N MET A 42 10.11 3.01 4.74
CA MET A 42 8.92 3.31 5.50
C MET A 42 8.18 4.46 4.82
N GLU A 43 6.89 4.26 4.53
CA GLU A 43 6.01 5.24 3.89
C GLU A 43 4.76 5.51 4.72
N GLY A 44 4.21 6.70 4.54
CA GLY A 44 2.91 7.03 5.07
C GLY A 44 2.18 8.09 4.24
N LEU A 45 0.86 7.98 4.21
CA LEU A 45 -0.04 8.99 3.64
C LEU A 45 -1.43 8.86 4.27
N GLY A 46 -2.03 9.99 4.68
CA GLY A 46 -3.42 10.04 5.13
C GLY A 46 -4.25 10.90 4.20
N PHE A 47 -5.38 10.39 3.72
CA PHE A 47 -6.29 11.15 2.85
C PHE A 47 -7.76 10.86 3.19
N SER A 48 -8.59 11.91 3.24
CA SER A 48 -10.04 11.77 3.46
C SER A 48 -10.79 12.32 2.25
N HIS A 49 -11.73 11.54 1.71
CA HIS A 49 -12.50 11.94 0.54
C HIS A 49 -13.89 11.33 0.53
N SER A 50 -14.89 12.13 0.15
CA SER A 50 -16.25 11.65 -0.05
C SER A 50 -16.43 11.19 -1.50
N PHE A 51 -16.99 10.01 -1.71
CA PHE A 51 -17.23 9.43 -3.02
C PHE A 51 -18.64 8.83 -3.13
N ASN A 52 -19.11 8.57 -4.35
CA ASN A 52 -20.37 7.89 -4.61
C ASN A 52 -20.11 6.49 -5.19
N VAL A 53 -20.80 5.48 -4.67
CA VAL A 53 -20.82 4.11 -5.23
C VAL A 53 -22.27 3.75 -5.50
N ASP A 54 -22.61 3.48 -6.76
CA ASP A 54 -23.94 3.03 -7.19
C ASP A 54 -25.11 3.89 -6.65
N GLY A 55 -24.90 5.21 -6.50
CA GLY A 55 -25.88 6.17 -5.99
C GLY A 55 -25.90 6.36 -4.46
N ALA A 56 -25.15 5.54 -3.73
CA ALA A 56 -24.92 5.71 -2.30
C ALA A 56 -23.71 6.64 -2.07
N LYS A 57 -23.89 7.66 -1.22
CA LYS A 57 -22.80 8.55 -0.79
C LYS A 57 -22.02 7.90 0.35
N TYR A 58 -20.70 7.93 0.26
CA TYR A 58 -19.80 7.48 1.31
C TYR A 58 -18.77 8.55 1.65
N SER A 59 -18.42 8.66 2.93
CA SER A 59 -17.25 9.39 3.39
C SER A 59 -16.14 8.38 3.66
N GLY A 60 -15.06 8.47 2.88
CA GLY A 60 -13.90 7.59 2.96
C GLY A 60 -12.74 8.23 3.71
N HIS A 61 -12.06 7.42 4.52
CA HIS A 61 -10.78 7.74 5.12
C HIS A 61 -9.77 6.66 4.74
N LEU A 62 -8.73 7.05 4.01
CA LEU A 62 -7.60 6.23 3.63
C LEU A 62 -6.42 6.54 4.56
N SER A 63 -5.91 5.51 5.22
CA SER A 63 -4.67 5.55 5.99
C SER A 63 -3.69 4.56 5.37
N LEU A 64 -2.61 5.09 4.78
CA LEU A 64 -1.45 4.31 4.33
C LEU A 64 -0.35 4.44 5.38
N ILE A 65 0.03 3.30 5.96
CA ILE A 65 1.16 3.20 6.87
C ILE A 65 1.81 1.86 6.58
N GLN A 66 3.00 1.90 6.04
CA GLN A 66 3.65 0.72 5.53
C GLN A 66 5.17 0.86 5.55
N GLY A 67 5.84 -0.25 5.34
CA GLY A 67 7.26 -0.29 5.03
C GLY A 67 7.57 -1.54 4.26
N GLY A 68 8.81 -1.67 3.84
CA GLY A 68 9.22 -2.81 3.04
C GLY A 68 10.65 -3.23 3.30
N LEU A 69 10.93 -4.48 2.97
CA LEU A 69 12.27 -5.04 2.93
C LEU A 69 12.48 -5.78 1.62
N TYR A 70 13.58 -5.46 0.95
CA TYR A 70 13.81 -5.89 -0.42
C TYR A 70 15.26 -6.30 -0.67
N LEU A 71 15.40 -7.24 -1.59
CA LEU A 71 16.64 -7.64 -2.21
C LEU A 71 16.68 -7.08 -3.63
N ASP A 72 17.77 -6.40 -3.95
CA ASP A 72 18.04 -5.86 -5.27
C ASP A 72 19.12 -6.67 -5.95
N LEU A 73 18.84 -7.12 -7.17
CA LEU A 73 19.81 -7.74 -8.06
C LEU A 73 20.16 -6.76 -9.17
N PHE A 74 21.45 -6.57 -9.46
CA PHE A 74 21.95 -5.67 -10.48
C PHE A 74 22.54 -6.51 -11.63
N PRO A 75 21.76 -6.84 -12.68
CA PRO A 75 22.21 -7.70 -13.77
C PRO A 75 23.34 -7.10 -14.61
N PHE A 76 23.47 -5.77 -14.60
CA PHE A 76 24.40 -5.03 -15.44
C PHE A 76 25.46 -4.32 -14.59
N ALA A 77 26.73 -4.59 -14.88
CA ALA A 77 27.87 -4.07 -14.11
C ALA A 77 27.93 -2.54 -14.05
N ASN A 78 27.49 -1.84 -15.09
CA ASN A 78 27.62 -0.37 -15.23
C ASN A 78 26.26 0.37 -15.27
N SER A 79 25.18 -0.24 -14.77
CA SER A 79 23.85 0.38 -14.74
C SER A 79 23.26 0.36 -13.33
N GLY A 80 22.54 1.41 -12.96
CA GLY A 80 21.71 1.44 -11.75
C GLY A 80 20.45 0.57 -11.86
N PHE A 81 20.21 -0.06 -13.00
CA PHE A 81 19.09 -0.96 -13.21
C PHE A 81 19.14 -2.16 -12.24
N ARG A 82 18.03 -2.39 -11.56
CA ARG A 82 17.85 -3.46 -10.60
C ARG A 82 16.56 -4.25 -10.85
N VAL A 83 16.61 -5.53 -10.52
CA VAL A 83 15.43 -6.37 -10.31
C VAL A 83 15.27 -6.53 -8.81
N THR A 84 14.10 -6.20 -8.30
CA THR A 84 13.85 -6.12 -6.86
C THR A 84 12.79 -7.14 -6.47
N GLY A 85 13.08 -7.94 -5.46
CA GLY A 85 12.15 -8.88 -4.85
C GLY A 85 12.12 -8.68 -3.35
N GLY A 86 10.95 -8.72 -2.74
CA GLY A 86 10.83 -8.43 -1.32
C GLY A 86 9.44 -8.63 -0.75
N ALA A 87 9.18 -7.98 0.37
CA ALA A 87 7.87 -7.98 0.99
C ALA A 87 7.54 -6.58 1.51
N LEU A 88 6.30 -6.15 1.26
CA LEU A 88 5.70 -4.97 1.87
C LEU A 88 5.00 -5.42 3.15
N ILE A 89 5.23 -4.70 4.23
CA ILE A 89 4.54 -4.81 5.49
C ILE A 89 3.60 -3.61 5.56
N ASN A 90 2.29 -3.84 5.47
CA ASN A 90 1.30 -2.76 5.47
C ASN A 90 0.37 -2.84 6.68
N GLY A 91 -0.04 -1.66 7.14
CA GLY A 91 -1.18 -1.41 8.01
C GLY A 91 -2.27 -0.63 7.28
N ASP A 92 -2.32 -0.76 5.95
CA ASP A 92 -3.17 0.07 5.10
C ASP A 92 -4.64 -0.25 5.33
N GLU A 93 -5.41 0.82 5.50
CA GLU A 93 -6.82 0.72 5.82
C GLU A 93 -7.61 1.79 5.07
N LEU A 94 -8.69 1.33 4.43
CA LEU A 94 -9.72 2.19 3.88
C LEU A 94 -11.01 1.97 4.68
N LYS A 95 -11.43 3.00 5.41
CA LYS A 95 -12.72 3.04 6.10
C LYS A 95 -13.69 3.89 5.31
N ALA A 96 -14.90 3.40 5.08
CA ALA A 96 -15.97 4.12 4.44
C ALA A 96 -17.23 4.07 5.31
N HIS A 97 -17.89 5.21 5.47
CA HIS A 97 -19.18 5.33 6.16
C HIS A 97 -20.23 5.84 5.21
N ALA A 98 -21.42 5.24 5.23
CA ALA A 98 -22.55 5.75 4.45
C ALA A 98 -22.91 7.17 4.91
N VAL A 99 -23.28 8.01 3.96
CA VAL A 99 -23.71 9.39 4.19
C VAL A 99 -25.15 9.51 3.70
N PRO A 100 -26.07 10.11 4.50
CA PRO A 100 -27.44 10.28 4.06
C PRO A 100 -27.51 11.12 2.77
N ASP A 101 -28.46 10.77 1.90
CA ASP A 101 -28.81 11.59 0.75
C ASP A 101 -29.49 12.90 1.18
N ALA A 102 -29.89 13.72 0.19
CA ALA A 102 -30.55 15.01 0.48
C ALA A 102 -31.93 14.84 1.14
N GLN A 103 -32.49 13.63 1.09
CA GLN A 103 -33.77 13.23 1.65
C GLN A 103 -33.62 12.57 3.03
N GLY A 104 -32.39 12.43 3.55
CA GLY A 104 -32.10 11.85 4.85
C GLY A 104 -32.08 10.32 4.87
N ASN A 105 -31.81 9.66 3.75
CA ASN A 105 -31.78 8.21 3.64
C ASN A 105 -30.39 7.65 3.36
N PHE A 106 -30.12 6.46 3.89
CA PHE A 106 -29.01 5.62 3.47
C PHE A 106 -29.47 4.69 2.34
N LYS A 107 -28.54 4.37 1.44
CA LYS A 107 -28.70 3.28 0.49
C LYS A 107 -27.90 2.07 0.98
N ILE A 108 -28.56 0.93 1.11
CA ILE A 108 -27.98 -0.35 1.54
C ILE A 108 -28.38 -1.38 0.48
N GLY A 109 -27.42 -1.81 -0.36
CA GLY A 109 -27.73 -2.60 -1.54
C GLY A 109 -28.75 -1.89 -2.43
N ASP A 110 -29.85 -2.57 -2.76
CA ASP A 110 -30.95 -1.99 -3.56
C ASP A 110 -31.97 -1.18 -2.76
N ASP A 111 -31.91 -1.19 -1.43
CA ASP A 111 -32.90 -0.55 -0.56
C ASP A 111 -32.46 0.86 -0.13
N THR A 112 -33.41 1.78 -0.12
CA THR A 112 -33.25 3.12 0.46
C THR A 112 -33.97 3.16 1.81
N VAL A 113 -33.22 3.36 2.89
CA VAL A 113 -33.71 3.31 4.27
C VAL A 113 -33.50 4.65 4.97
N PRO A 114 -34.43 5.14 5.80
CA PRO A 114 -34.23 6.40 6.51
C PRO A 114 -33.08 6.30 7.51
N ALA A 115 -32.26 7.34 7.63
CA ALA A 115 -31.11 7.40 8.52
C ALA A 115 -31.54 7.56 10.00
N VAL A 116 -32.12 6.52 10.57
CA VAL A 116 -32.69 6.50 11.94
C VAL A 116 -31.68 6.19 13.04
N ALA A 117 -30.50 5.70 12.67
CA ALA A 117 -29.44 5.32 13.60
C ALA A 117 -28.04 5.55 13.01
N GLY A 118 -27.01 4.94 13.60
CA GLY A 118 -25.64 5.01 13.09
C GLY A 118 -25.54 4.60 11.61
N ALA A 119 -24.53 5.11 10.90
CA ALA A 119 -24.34 4.80 9.49
C ALA A 119 -23.75 3.39 9.30
N PRO A 120 -24.21 2.62 8.29
CA PRO A 120 -23.48 1.46 7.78
C PRO A 120 -22.03 1.82 7.46
N SER A 121 -21.11 0.88 7.69
CA SER A 121 -19.68 1.08 7.44
C SER A 121 -19.05 -0.11 6.73
N ALA A 122 -18.09 0.20 5.85
CA ALA A 122 -17.26 -0.76 5.17
C ALA A 122 -15.79 -0.47 5.51
N THR A 123 -15.04 -1.50 5.88
CA THR A 123 -13.60 -1.42 6.10
C THR A 123 -12.91 -2.41 5.17
N VAL A 124 -11.98 -1.90 4.37
CA VAL A 124 -11.13 -2.69 3.48
C VAL A 124 -9.71 -2.63 4.01
N ARG A 125 -9.08 -3.79 4.20
CA ARG A 125 -7.69 -3.92 4.65
C ARG A 125 -6.90 -4.79 3.69
N LEU A 126 -5.67 -4.42 3.41
CA LEU A 126 -4.72 -5.29 2.71
C LEU A 126 -4.11 -6.30 3.70
N PRO A 127 -3.58 -7.44 3.22
CA PRO A 127 -2.87 -8.39 4.08
C PRO A 127 -1.63 -7.74 4.66
N SER A 128 -1.35 -7.93 5.94
CA SER A 128 -0.22 -7.26 6.62
C SER A 128 1.14 -7.51 5.99
N VAL A 129 1.32 -8.61 5.24
CA VAL A 129 2.53 -8.90 4.48
C VAL A 129 2.15 -9.24 3.04
N MET A 130 2.73 -8.52 2.08
CA MET A 130 2.51 -8.73 0.65
C MET A 130 3.83 -8.98 -0.06
N PRO A 131 4.03 -10.13 -0.73
CA PRO A 131 5.19 -10.34 -1.58
C PRO A 131 5.22 -9.30 -2.71
N TYR A 132 6.43 -8.87 -3.05
CA TYR A 132 6.70 -7.84 -4.04
C TYR A 132 7.69 -8.32 -5.09
N LEU A 133 7.43 -7.90 -6.33
CA LEU A 133 8.37 -8.02 -7.42
C LEU A 133 8.35 -6.73 -8.26
N GLY A 134 9.51 -6.23 -8.61
CA GLY A 134 9.63 -5.03 -9.40
C GLY A 134 10.96 -4.89 -10.11
N VAL A 135 11.07 -3.81 -10.85
CA VAL A 135 12.30 -3.32 -11.46
C VAL A 135 12.50 -1.88 -11.03
N GLY A 136 13.76 -1.50 -10.88
CA GLY A 136 14.11 -0.16 -10.45
C GLY A 136 15.36 0.35 -11.12
N TYR A 137 15.67 1.60 -10.83
CA TYR A 137 16.90 2.25 -11.21
C TYR A 137 17.39 3.09 -10.04
N GLY A 138 18.61 2.85 -9.56
CA GLY A 138 19.17 3.57 -8.41
C GLY A 138 20.07 2.67 -7.57
N HIS A 139 20.45 3.13 -6.38
CA HIS A 139 21.15 2.39 -5.31
C HIS A 139 22.51 1.75 -5.64
N LYS A 140 22.95 1.79 -6.89
CA LYS A 140 24.26 1.28 -7.29
C LYS A 140 25.36 2.31 -6.99
N PRO A 141 26.46 1.91 -6.33
CA PRO A 141 27.55 2.81 -5.99
C PRO A 141 28.34 3.23 -7.23
N VAL A 142 28.15 4.48 -7.66
CA VAL A 142 28.97 5.11 -8.73
C VAL A 142 29.91 6.16 -8.13
N SER A 143 29.41 6.99 -7.22
CA SER A 143 30.17 7.99 -6.45
C SER A 143 29.39 8.40 -5.19
N LYS A 144 30.06 9.11 -4.26
CA LYS A 144 29.37 9.82 -3.17
C LYS A 144 28.57 11.00 -3.72
N GLY A 145 27.51 11.40 -3.01
CA GLY A 145 26.66 12.54 -3.37
C GLY A 145 25.21 12.18 -3.64
N PHE A 146 24.52 13.09 -4.33
CA PHE A 146 23.10 12.93 -4.66
C PHE A 146 22.90 11.98 -5.84
N GLY A 147 21.83 11.19 -5.76
CA GLY A 147 21.37 10.30 -6.80
C GLY A 147 19.87 10.38 -6.97
N PHE A 148 19.37 9.63 -7.93
CA PHE A 148 17.96 9.47 -8.21
C PHE A 148 17.60 8.00 -8.13
N MET A 149 16.39 7.72 -7.62
CA MET A 149 15.80 6.40 -7.65
C MET A 149 14.43 6.41 -8.32
N ALA A 150 14.10 5.33 -9.00
CA ALA A 150 12.77 5.04 -9.49
C ALA A 150 12.50 3.54 -9.38
N ASP A 151 11.28 3.19 -8.97
CA ASP A 151 10.83 1.81 -8.84
C ASP A 151 9.46 1.63 -9.46
N LEU A 152 9.32 0.53 -10.19
CA LEU A 152 8.09 0.06 -10.80
C LEU A 152 7.93 -1.41 -10.46
N GLY A 153 6.87 -1.74 -9.73
CA GLY A 153 6.63 -3.11 -9.32
C GLY A 153 5.17 -3.41 -9.04
N VAL A 154 4.96 -4.61 -8.51
CA VAL A 154 3.64 -5.08 -8.10
C VAL A 154 3.78 -5.84 -6.79
N ALA A 155 2.94 -5.49 -5.83
CA ALA A 155 2.72 -6.26 -4.63
C ALA A 155 1.48 -7.14 -4.81
N TYR A 156 1.50 -8.36 -4.27
CA TYR A 156 0.35 -9.25 -4.30
C TYR A 156 -0.21 -9.47 -2.90
N GLY A 157 -1.51 -9.23 -2.72
CA GLY A 157 -2.19 -9.43 -1.45
C GLY A 157 -3.70 -9.31 -1.58
N ARG A 158 -4.47 -10.29 -1.09
CA ARG A 158 -5.93 -10.27 -1.21
C ARG A 158 -6.57 -9.35 -0.18
N PRO A 159 -7.30 -8.30 -0.58
CA PRO A 159 -7.97 -7.42 0.37
C PRO A 159 -9.03 -8.17 1.16
N HIS A 160 -9.20 -7.80 2.42
CA HIS A 160 -10.27 -8.28 3.29
C HIS A 160 -11.32 -7.17 3.48
N VAL A 161 -12.59 -7.52 3.29
CA VAL A 161 -13.73 -6.60 3.46
C VAL A 161 -14.51 -6.97 4.72
N SER A 162 -14.64 -6.01 5.62
CA SER A 162 -15.58 -6.05 6.74
C SER A 162 -16.70 -5.05 6.48
N TYR A 163 -17.94 -5.53 6.42
CA TYR A 163 -19.12 -4.68 6.24
C TYR A 163 -20.01 -4.79 7.48
N PHE A 164 -20.35 -3.67 8.07
CA PHE A 164 -21.14 -3.57 9.28
C PHE A 164 -22.40 -2.73 9.02
N VAL A 165 -23.56 -3.33 9.27
CA VAL A 165 -24.87 -2.68 9.18
C VAL A 165 -25.52 -2.76 10.57
N PRO A 166 -25.94 -1.62 11.15
CA PRO A 166 -26.65 -1.63 12.42
C PRO A 166 -27.96 -2.44 12.37
N GLU A 167 -28.26 -3.19 13.44
CA GLU A 167 -29.39 -4.12 13.51
C GLU A 167 -30.75 -3.46 13.26
N VAL A 168 -30.92 -2.19 13.62
CA VAL A 168 -32.14 -1.42 13.31
C VAL A 168 -32.52 -1.43 11.83
N TYR A 169 -31.55 -1.58 10.93
CA TYR A 169 -31.80 -1.64 9.49
C TYR A 169 -32.20 -3.04 9.01
N SER A 170 -32.05 -4.10 9.79
CA SER A 170 -32.51 -5.45 9.40
C SER A 170 -34.03 -5.58 9.35
N LEU A 171 -34.76 -4.58 9.87
CA LEU A 171 -36.21 -4.43 9.73
C LEU A 171 -36.62 -3.73 8.43
N LEU A 172 -35.67 -3.05 7.78
CA LEU A 172 -35.88 -2.20 6.60
C LEU A 172 -35.17 -2.74 5.35
N THR A 173 -34.24 -3.68 5.52
CA THR A 173 -33.56 -4.39 4.44
C THR A 173 -33.38 -5.87 4.81
N THR A 174 -33.26 -6.72 3.80
CA THR A 174 -33.07 -8.16 3.99
C THR A 174 -31.60 -8.51 4.19
N GLN A 175 -31.32 -9.60 4.93
CA GLN A 175 -29.95 -10.09 5.09
C GLN A 175 -29.31 -10.45 3.73
N ALA A 176 -30.11 -10.96 2.78
CA ALA A 176 -29.65 -11.27 1.44
C ALA A 176 -29.14 -10.02 0.69
N ASN A 177 -29.82 -8.87 0.86
CA ASN A 177 -29.39 -7.61 0.25
C ASN A 177 -28.10 -7.06 0.89
N ILE A 178 -27.97 -7.17 2.21
CA ILE A 178 -26.73 -6.82 2.94
C ILE A 178 -25.55 -7.70 2.47
N ASP A 179 -25.79 -9.00 2.32
CA ASP A 179 -24.77 -9.97 1.89
C ASP A 179 -24.36 -9.73 0.44
N GLN A 180 -25.31 -9.38 -0.43
CA GLN A 180 -25.06 -9.00 -1.82
C GLN A 180 -24.23 -7.72 -1.92
N GLU A 181 -24.58 -6.66 -1.19
CA GLU A 181 -23.81 -5.41 -1.13
C GLU A 181 -22.36 -5.69 -0.67
N LYS A 182 -22.20 -6.49 0.38
CA LYS A 182 -20.87 -6.91 0.85
C LYS A 182 -20.11 -7.67 -0.24
N GLN A 183 -20.78 -8.56 -0.97
CA GLN A 183 -20.18 -9.33 -2.05
C GLN A 183 -19.78 -8.42 -3.22
N ASP A 184 -20.58 -7.42 -3.56
CA ASP A 184 -20.27 -6.46 -4.62
C ASP A 184 -19.07 -5.58 -4.26
N ILE A 185 -18.99 -5.10 -3.02
CA ILE A 185 -17.80 -4.41 -2.50
C ILE A 185 -16.59 -5.34 -2.58
N THR A 186 -16.74 -6.61 -2.15
CA THR A 186 -15.66 -7.61 -2.17
C THR A 186 -15.15 -7.84 -3.59
N ASN A 187 -16.04 -8.09 -4.55
CA ASN A 187 -15.71 -8.32 -5.96
C ASN A 187 -15.01 -7.10 -6.60
N ARG A 188 -15.40 -5.88 -6.20
CA ARG A 188 -14.75 -4.64 -6.66
C ARG A 188 -13.33 -4.53 -6.11
N VAL A 189 -13.12 -4.80 -4.82
CA VAL A 189 -11.79 -4.67 -4.21
C VAL A 189 -10.85 -5.82 -4.57
N GLU A 190 -11.36 -7.02 -4.86
CA GLU A 190 -10.53 -8.17 -5.25
C GLU A 190 -9.65 -7.92 -6.48
N LYS A 191 -10.03 -6.98 -7.34
CA LYS A 191 -9.21 -6.55 -8.49
C LYS A 191 -7.88 -5.94 -8.05
N TYR A 192 -7.84 -5.31 -6.88
CA TYR A 192 -6.64 -4.72 -6.28
C TYR A 192 -5.77 -5.74 -5.55
N ARG A 193 -6.04 -7.04 -5.71
CA ARG A 193 -5.12 -8.10 -5.23
C ARG A 193 -3.72 -8.00 -5.84
N TRP A 194 -3.62 -7.39 -7.01
CA TRP A 194 -2.37 -6.96 -7.63
C TRP A 194 -2.28 -5.45 -7.45
N TYR A 195 -1.41 -5.02 -6.55
CA TYR A 195 -1.24 -3.63 -6.18
C TYR A 195 -0.04 -3.04 -6.93
N PRO A 196 -0.24 -2.19 -7.95
CA PRO A 196 0.85 -1.59 -8.69
C PRO A 196 1.59 -0.57 -7.83
N VAL A 197 2.91 -0.64 -7.84
CA VAL A 197 3.79 0.24 -7.09
C VAL A 197 4.59 1.09 -8.07
N VAL A 198 4.52 2.40 -7.88
CA VAL A 198 5.40 3.36 -8.57
C VAL A 198 5.97 4.29 -7.50
N GLN A 199 7.29 4.37 -7.42
CA GLN A 199 8.01 5.26 -6.51
C GLN A 199 9.11 6.01 -7.27
N ILE A 200 9.32 7.27 -6.91
CA ILE A 200 10.45 8.06 -7.36
C ILE A 200 11.04 8.78 -6.16
N GLY A 201 12.35 9.04 -6.20
CA GLY A 201 13.02 9.59 -5.03
C GLY A 201 14.40 10.16 -5.32
N VAL A 202 14.91 10.85 -4.31
CA VAL A 202 16.26 11.42 -4.29
C VAL A 202 17.06 10.67 -3.25
N THR A 203 18.24 10.23 -3.63
CA THR A 203 19.14 9.46 -2.77
C THR A 203 20.37 10.27 -2.40
N TYR A 204 20.96 9.98 -1.26
CA TYR A 204 22.23 10.56 -0.82
C TYR A 204 23.14 9.47 -0.27
N ARG A 205 24.37 9.43 -0.81
CA ARG A 205 25.38 8.41 -0.49
C ARG A 205 26.60 9.07 0.14
N PHE A 206 27.02 8.53 1.30
CA PHE A 206 28.13 9.07 2.10
C PHE A 206 29.26 8.07 2.34
#